data_AF-A0A8X7YNQ1-F1
#
_entry.id   AF-A0A8X7YNQ1-F1
#
_cell.length_a   1.000
_cell.length_b   1.000
_cell.length_c   1.000
_cell.angle_alpha   90.00
_cell.angle_beta   90.00
_cell.angle_gamma   90.00
#
_symmetry.space_group_name_H-M   'P 1'
#
loop_
_entity.id
_entity.type
_entity.pdbx_description
1 polymer ?
#
loop_
_entity_poly.entity_id
_entity_poly.type
_entity_poly.pdbx_seq_one_letter_code
_entity_poly.pdbx_strand_id
1 'polypeptide(L)'
;MLSVSATRPLTFKISPPSPAFSLRTHMESPPRTHFTSASHSPQTNPDTSDGFTITLQEWQGWGAVSPLPAKVVEIVKDLKLLEKTTEVQMSFSGHRGKLEGDFGMQENKKHRATYQALGDSEKKLQFFSARQIACRLLGSRGYLCQKCWLPLEEDCMCSKVKPSSLWHGIRFWLYMHPKDFLRQNNTGKLLWQVLGVESATLCLYGIAEDEEIMWNACKIAGKDKVWCLYPNKNVATKSVQDAVCQEISADPECNTTMFDSSPLLSVQLRGDTYIASLSQTNEYKPLNFILIDGTWSNSAAMFNRLKEKTKSVWGMEDLPCISLSAGVSTMHKLRPQPSWDRTCTAAAAIGLLSELQVLPQFSSYGLDKQNEALENAVDVLLEALTARRLRMGRSITRRLRHSSNIC
;
A
#
# COMPACT_ATOMS: atom_id res chain seq x y z
N MET A 1 -55.52 51.97 -13.64
CA MET A 1 -54.25 51.46 -14.20
C MET A 1 -54.52 50.09 -14.79
N LEU A 2 -54.01 49.79 -15.99
CA LEU A 2 -54.26 48.54 -16.73
C LEU A 2 -52.94 47.99 -17.28
N SER A 3 -52.96 46.73 -17.72
CA SER A 3 -51.79 45.89 -18.01
C SER A 3 -51.42 45.85 -19.51
N VAL A 4 -50.38 45.07 -19.83
CA VAL A 4 -50.09 44.33 -21.09
C VAL A 4 -48.89 44.80 -21.96
N SER A 5 -47.93 43.86 -22.08
CA SER A 5 -46.98 43.56 -23.19
C SER A 5 -45.78 44.46 -23.55
N ALA A 6 -44.63 43.76 -23.69
CA ALA A 6 -43.53 44.10 -24.60
C ALA A 6 -42.96 42.82 -25.28
N THR A 7 -43.37 42.63 -26.55
CA THR A 7 -42.57 42.29 -27.75
C THR A 7 -41.49 41.17 -27.82
N ARG A 8 -41.57 40.40 -28.92
CA ARG A 8 -40.54 39.49 -29.51
C ARG A 8 -39.93 40.12 -30.78
N PRO A 9 -38.81 39.56 -31.30
CA PRO A 9 -38.62 39.41 -32.75
C PRO A 9 -38.20 38.00 -33.21
N LEU A 10 -38.19 37.79 -34.53
CA LEU A 10 -37.90 36.53 -35.26
C LEU A 10 -37.14 36.85 -36.58
N THR A 11 -36.49 35.93 -37.31
CA THR A 11 -36.38 34.47 -37.12
C THR A 11 -34.93 34.04 -36.83
N PHE A 12 -34.13 33.21 -37.53
CA PHE A 12 -34.23 32.40 -38.76
C PHE A 12 -33.44 31.07 -38.60
N LYS A 13 -33.67 30.11 -39.51
CA LYS A 13 -32.81 28.93 -39.74
C LYS A 13 -32.64 28.71 -41.24
N ILE A 14 -31.43 28.35 -41.68
CA ILE A 14 -31.12 27.96 -43.06
C ILE A 14 -30.22 26.72 -43.00
N SER A 15 -30.53 25.70 -43.80
CA SER A 15 -29.74 24.46 -43.94
C SER A 15 -29.53 24.12 -45.42
N PRO A 16 -28.27 24.04 -45.89
CA PRO A 16 -27.89 23.43 -47.18
C PRO A 16 -27.14 22.08 -46.95
N PRO A 17 -26.81 21.28 -47.99
CA PRO A 17 -27.33 19.90 -48.02
C PRO A 17 -26.27 18.78 -48.08
N SER A 18 -26.76 17.53 -48.01
CA SER A 18 -25.94 16.31 -48.21
C SER A 18 -25.85 15.91 -49.69
N PRO A 19 -24.65 15.70 -50.27
CA PRO A 19 -24.45 14.97 -51.53
C PRO A 19 -24.17 13.47 -51.28
N ALA A 20 -24.18 12.65 -52.32
CA ALA A 20 -24.02 11.19 -52.24
C ALA A 20 -23.04 10.62 -53.29
N PHE A 21 -22.63 9.37 -53.03
CA PHE A 21 -21.90 8.43 -53.90
C PHE A 21 -20.43 8.67 -54.29
N SER A 22 -19.61 7.72 -53.80
CA SER A 22 -18.60 6.94 -54.53
C SER A 22 -17.42 7.63 -55.26
N LEU A 23 -16.21 7.36 -54.76
CA LEU A 23 -15.23 6.57 -55.53
C LEU A 23 -14.14 5.97 -54.61
N ARG A 24 -13.56 4.83 -55.01
CA ARG A 24 -12.38 4.25 -54.33
C ARG A 24 -11.12 4.97 -54.78
N THR A 25 -10.27 5.38 -53.84
CA THR A 25 -8.83 5.49 -54.06
C THR A 25 -8.07 4.73 -52.97
N HIS A 26 -6.95 4.14 -53.35
CA HIS A 26 -6.12 3.28 -52.51
C HIS A 26 -4.94 4.10 -51.99
N MET A 27 -4.77 4.19 -50.67
CA MET A 27 -3.54 4.66 -50.04
C MET A 27 -3.04 3.60 -49.07
N GLU A 28 -1.74 3.36 -49.11
CA GLU A 28 -1.10 2.20 -48.51
C GLU A 28 -0.93 2.34 -46.99
N SER A 29 -1.00 1.22 -46.28
CA SER A 29 -0.65 1.17 -44.86
C SER A 29 0.88 1.13 -44.70
N PRO A 30 1.50 2.00 -43.89
CA PRO A 30 2.93 1.90 -43.62
C PRO A 30 3.26 0.56 -42.92
N PRO A 31 4.43 -0.04 -43.19
CA PRO A 31 4.70 -1.42 -42.85
C PRO A 31 4.70 -1.68 -41.34
N ARG A 32 4.01 -2.74 -40.91
CA ARG A 32 4.12 -3.27 -39.55
C ARG A 32 5.50 -3.91 -39.37
N THR A 33 6.39 -3.24 -38.64
CA THR A 33 7.62 -3.85 -38.13
C THR A 33 7.26 -4.89 -37.07
N HIS A 34 7.29 -6.17 -37.48
CA HIS A 34 7.13 -7.30 -36.58
C HIS A 34 8.36 -7.44 -35.66
N PHE A 35 8.33 -6.75 -34.52
CA PHE A 35 9.31 -6.97 -33.45
C PHE A 35 9.03 -8.30 -32.74
N THR A 36 9.55 -9.39 -33.32
CA THR A 36 9.65 -10.70 -32.68
C THR A 36 10.62 -10.64 -31.49
N SER A 37 10.10 -10.20 -30.34
CA SER A 37 10.82 -10.29 -29.06
C SER A 37 10.92 -11.75 -28.65
N ALA A 38 11.98 -12.43 -29.10
CA ALA A 38 12.35 -13.78 -28.67
C ALA A 38 12.87 -13.74 -27.23
N SER A 39 11.98 -13.49 -26.27
CA SER A 39 12.28 -13.58 -24.85
C SER A 39 12.42 -15.05 -24.45
N HIS A 40 13.64 -15.59 -24.60
CA HIS A 40 14.00 -16.88 -24.03
C HIS A 40 13.80 -16.84 -22.51
N SER A 41 12.75 -17.51 -22.03
CA SER A 41 12.61 -17.81 -20.61
C SER A 41 13.80 -18.65 -20.16
N PRO A 42 14.52 -18.28 -19.08
CA PRO A 42 15.52 -19.17 -18.49
C PRO A 42 14.87 -20.49 -18.09
N GLN A 43 15.37 -21.61 -18.63
CA GLN A 43 14.98 -22.92 -18.15
C GLN A 43 15.53 -23.08 -16.73
N THR A 44 14.62 -23.23 -15.77
CA THR A 44 14.96 -23.42 -14.35
C THR A 44 15.39 -24.87 -14.15
N ASN A 45 16.53 -25.08 -13.48
CA ASN A 45 16.99 -26.43 -13.13
C ASN A 45 15.94 -27.13 -12.24
N PRO A 46 15.74 -28.45 -12.40
CA PRO A 46 14.73 -29.21 -11.66
C PRO A 46 15.24 -29.57 -10.24
N ASP A 47 15.50 -28.55 -9.43
CA ASP A 47 15.93 -28.73 -8.04
C ASP A 47 14.74 -29.10 -7.14
N THR A 48 14.92 -30.04 -6.21
CA THR A 48 13.84 -30.92 -5.69
C THR A 48 12.96 -30.32 -4.58
N SER A 49 12.63 -29.03 -4.68
CA SER A 49 11.57 -28.40 -3.88
C SER A 49 10.19 -28.59 -4.52
N ASP A 50 9.15 -28.82 -3.69
CA ASP A 50 7.77 -28.97 -4.17
C ASP A 50 7.18 -27.61 -4.61
N GLY A 51 7.45 -27.24 -5.86
CA GLY A 51 7.15 -25.92 -6.45
C GLY A 51 5.67 -25.53 -6.52
N PHE A 52 4.77 -26.38 -6.03
CA PHE A 52 3.35 -26.14 -5.82
C PHE A 52 3.06 -25.17 -4.67
N THR A 53 3.97 -25.03 -3.70
CA THR A 53 3.73 -24.28 -2.46
C THR A 53 4.47 -22.94 -2.40
N ILE A 54 3.93 -22.00 -1.61
CA ILE A 54 4.64 -20.79 -1.12
C ILE A 54 5.12 -21.13 0.30
N THR A 55 6.39 -20.87 0.63
CA THR A 55 6.89 -21.12 1.98
C THR A 55 6.65 -19.92 2.91
N LEU A 56 6.65 -20.14 4.23
CA LEU A 56 6.56 -19.03 5.18
C LEU A 56 7.75 -18.05 5.04
N GLN A 57 8.95 -18.58 4.75
CA GLN A 57 10.14 -17.77 4.48
C GLN A 57 9.98 -16.93 3.20
N GLU A 58 9.37 -17.47 2.14
CA GLU A 58 9.05 -16.70 0.94
C GLU A 58 8.03 -15.60 1.25
N TRP A 59 6.96 -15.93 1.98
CA TRP A 59 5.93 -14.96 2.41
C TRP A 59 6.52 -13.79 3.19
N GLN A 60 7.26 -14.09 4.25
CA GLN A 60 7.88 -13.09 5.11
C GLN A 60 8.96 -12.28 4.37
N GLY A 61 9.67 -12.91 3.43
CA GLY A 61 10.63 -12.23 2.54
C GLY A 61 10.04 -11.06 1.75
N TRP A 62 8.73 -11.09 1.43
CA TRP A 62 8.04 -9.99 0.74
C TRP A 62 7.69 -8.79 1.65
N GLY A 63 7.93 -8.88 2.96
CA GLY A 63 7.67 -7.81 3.96
C GLY A 63 6.52 -8.07 4.93
N ALA A 64 5.93 -9.27 4.92
CA ALA A 64 4.91 -9.67 5.88
C ALA A 64 5.52 -10.21 7.18
N VAL A 65 4.87 -9.99 8.32
CA VAL A 65 5.19 -10.65 9.61
C VAL A 65 4.19 -11.77 9.96
N SER A 66 3.03 -11.77 9.29
CA SER A 66 1.93 -12.70 9.49
C SER A 66 2.27 -14.15 9.08
N PRO A 67 1.54 -15.16 9.60
CA PRO A 67 1.50 -16.46 8.95
C PRO A 67 0.98 -16.31 7.51
N LEU A 68 1.41 -17.19 6.61
CA LEU A 68 0.96 -17.20 5.21
C LEU A 68 -0.56 -17.44 5.14
N PRO A 69 -1.37 -16.49 4.62
CA PRO A 69 -2.83 -16.56 4.74
C PRO A 69 -3.46 -17.79 4.10
N ALA A 70 -4.37 -18.45 4.81
CA ALA A 70 -4.93 -19.74 4.43
C ALA A 70 -5.66 -19.69 3.07
N LYS A 71 -6.40 -18.61 2.82
CA LYS A 71 -7.10 -18.40 1.53
C LYS A 71 -6.13 -18.10 0.37
N VAL A 72 -4.95 -17.54 0.64
CA VAL A 72 -3.89 -17.38 -0.38
C VAL A 72 -3.29 -18.74 -0.74
N VAL A 73 -3.03 -19.60 0.25
CA VAL A 73 -2.54 -20.98 0.02
C VAL A 73 -3.54 -21.78 -0.82
N GLU A 74 -4.83 -21.71 -0.48
CA GLU A 74 -5.91 -22.36 -1.24
C GLU A 74 -5.89 -21.94 -2.72
N ILE A 75 -5.87 -20.63 -2.99
CA ILE A 75 -5.93 -20.12 -4.37
C ILE A 75 -4.64 -20.42 -5.14
N VAL A 76 -3.46 -20.42 -4.49
CA VAL A 76 -2.20 -20.84 -5.12
C VAL A 76 -2.25 -22.32 -5.52
N LYS A 77 -2.76 -23.20 -4.65
CA LYS A 77 -2.95 -24.62 -4.95
C LYS A 77 -3.95 -24.81 -6.10
N ASP A 78 -5.05 -24.08 -6.10
CA ASP A 78 -6.08 -24.10 -7.15
C ASP A 78 -5.53 -23.69 -8.52
N LEU A 79 -4.67 -22.67 -8.56
CA LEU A 79 -4.00 -22.20 -9.77
C LEU A 79 -2.97 -23.22 -10.28
N LYS A 80 -2.17 -23.81 -9.39
CA LYS A 80 -1.18 -24.85 -9.72
C LYS A 80 -1.83 -26.16 -10.17
N LEU A 81 -2.99 -26.52 -9.59
CA LEU A 81 -3.78 -27.66 -10.03
C LEU A 81 -4.38 -27.42 -11.43
N LEU A 82 -4.84 -26.21 -11.73
CA LEU A 82 -5.33 -25.86 -13.06
C LEU A 82 -4.22 -25.91 -14.12
N GLU A 83 -3.02 -25.43 -13.78
CA GLU A 83 -1.81 -25.50 -14.64
C GLU A 83 -1.46 -26.95 -14.96
N LYS A 84 -1.45 -27.84 -13.95
CA LYS A 84 -1.24 -29.28 -14.16
C LYS A 84 -2.36 -29.97 -14.96
N THR A 85 -3.63 -29.60 -14.71
CA THR A 85 -4.79 -30.27 -15.34
C THR A 85 -5.03 -29.82 -16.79
N THR A 86 -4.54 -28.64 -17.17
CA THR A 86 -4.67 -28.11 -18.54
C THR A 86 -3.41 -28.30 -19.39
N GLU A 87 -2.28 -28.69 -18.77
CA GLU A 87 -0.94 -28.73 -19.37
C GLU A 87 -0.47 -27.37 -19.95
N VAL A 88 -1.13 -26.26 -19.57
CA VAL A 88 -0.82 -24.89 -19.99
C VAL A 88 -0.16 -24.12 -18.85
N GLN A 89 1.10 -23.73 -19.05
CA GLN A 89 1.86 -22.90 -18.11
C GLN A 89 1.23 -21.52 -17.90
N MET A 90 1.20 -21.06 -16.64
CA MET A 90 0.70 -19.73 -16.27
C MET A 90 1.60 -18.60 -16.79
N SER A 91 1.03 -17.72 -17.61
CA SER A 91 1.65 -16.46 -18.05
C SER A 91 1.00 -15.24 -17.39
N PHE A 92 1.80 -14.18 -17.14
CA PHE A 92 1.38 -13.01 -16.37
C PHE A 92 1.76 -11.67 -17.03
N SER A 93 0.73 -10.86 -17.31
CA SER A 93 0.86 -9.54 -17.94
C SER A 93 1.62 -8.52 -17.10
N GLY A 94 2.52 -7.77 -17.74
CA GLY A 94 2.99 -6.43 -17.36
C GLY A 94 3.44 -6.25 -15.89
N HIS A 95 2.52 -5.88 -14.99
CA HIS A 95 2.78 -5.71 -13.56
C HIS A 95 2.71 -7.04 -12.76
N ARG A 96 2.84 -8.17 -13.47
CA ARG A 96 2.90 -9.56 -12.98
C ARG A 96 1.87 -9.92 -11.89
N GLY A 97 0.62 -9.53 -12.13
CA GLY A 97 -0.51 -9.76 -11.21
C GLY A 97 -1.85 -9.99 -11.91
N LYS A 98 -1.85 -10.22 -13.23
CA LYS A 98 -3.03 -10.58 -14.03
C LYS A 98 -2.58 -11.63 -15.05
N LEU A 99 -3.22 -12.80 -15.00
CA LEU A 99 -3.03 -13.92 -15.92
C LEU A 99 -3.34 -13.53 -17.38
N GLU A 100 -2.67 -14.20 -18.31
CA GLU A 100 -2.83 -14.04 -19.77
C GLU A 100 -3.29 -15.36 -20.44
N GLY A 101 -3.54 -15.28 -21.76
CA GLY A 101 -3.97 -16.41 -22.58
C GLY A 101 -5.29 -17.06 -22.18
N ASP A 102 -5.53 -18.25 -22.73
CA ASP A 102 -6.73 -19.03 -22.49
C ASP A 102 -6.83 -19.50 -21.03
N PHE A 103 -5.69 -19.82 -20.40
CA PHE A 103 -5.60 -20.07 -18.96
C PHE A 103 -6.23 -18.92 -18.16
N GLY A 104 -5.81 -17.68 -18.44
CA GLY A 104 -6.37 -16.49 -17.81
C GLY A 104 -7.86 -16.31 -18.09
N MET A 105 -8.37 -16.70 -19.27
CA MET A 105 -9.80 -16.64 -19.57
C MET A 105 -10.62 -17.68 -18.80
N GLN A 106 -10.13 -18.93 -18.73
CA GLN A 106 -10.76 -20.02 -17.97
C GLN A 106 -10.77 -19.72 -16.46
N GLU A 107 -9.64 -19.29 -15.91
CA GLU A 107 -9.51 -18.92 -14.51
C GLU A 107 -10.42 -17.73 -14.15
N ASN A 108 -10.45 -16.67 -14.98
CA ASN A 108 -11.36 -15.55 -14.73
C ASN A 108 -12.85 -15.94 -14.85
N LYS A 109 -13.18 -17.00 -15.61
CA LYS A 109 -14.54 -17.59 -15.64
C LYS A 109 -14.85 -18.32 -14.33
N LYS A 110 -13.94 -19.19 -13.85
CA LYS A 110 -14.05 -19.86 -12.53
C LYS A 110 -14.20 -18.84 -11.40
N HIS A 111 -13.29 -17.88 -11.30
CA HIS A 111 -13.32 -16.84 -10.28
C HIS A 111 -14.63 -16.04 -10.27
N ARG A 112 -15.18 -15.66 -11.44
CA ARG A 112 -16.49 -14.96 -11.49
C ARG A 112 -17.62 -15.82 -10.94
N ALA A 113 -17.68 -17.10 -11.30
CA ALA A 113 -18.69 -18.02 -10.77
C ALA A 113 -18.55 -18.21 -9.25
N THR A 114 -17.34 -18.43 -8.73
CA THR A 114 -17.09 -18.52 -7.28
C THR A 114 -17.48 -17.22 -6.56
N TYR A 115 -17.08 -16.06 -7.07
CA TYR A 115 -17.42 -14.76 -6.48
C TYR A 115 -18.94 -14.47 -6.48
N GLN A 116 -19.67 -14.96 -7.48
CA GLN A 116 -21.14 -14.88 -7.54
C GLN A 116 -21.81 -15.84 -6.54
N ALA A 117 -21.27 -17.05 -6.36
CA ALA A 117 -21.80 -18.06 -5.43
C ALA A 117 -21.58 -17.71 -3.94
N LEU A 118 -20.59 -16.87 -3.62
CA LEU A 118 -20.43 -16.34 -2.26
C LEU A 118 -21.60 -15.40 -1.91
N GLY A 119 -22.49 -15.80 -1.02
CA GLY A 119 -23.61 -14.93 -0.58
C GLY A 119 -23.14 -13.68 0.19
N ASP A 120 -22.12 -13.83 1.01
CA ASP A 120 -21.62 -12.85 1.98
C ASP A 120 -20.58 -11.86 1.39
N SER A 121 -20.62 -10.60 1.85
CA SER A 121 -19.72 -9.52 1.44
C SER A 121 -18.31 -9.66 2.02
N GLU A 122 -18.16 -10.20 3.24
CA GLU A 122 -16.85 -10.41 3.86
C GLU A 122 -16.05 -11.48 3.11
N LYS A 123 -16.66 -12.65 2.89
CA LYS A 123 -16.06 -13.73 2.07
C LYS A 123 -15.74 -13.27 0.65
N LYS A 124 -16.57 -12.40 0.04
CA LYS A 124 -16.28 -11.79 -1.27
C LYS A 124 -15.02 -10.93 -1.24
N LEU A 125 -14.87 -10.07 -0.22
CA LEU A 125 -13.66 -9.26 -0.02
C LEU A 125 -12.42 -10.15 0.19
N GLN A 126 -12.52 -11.13 1.08
CA GLN A 126 -11.41 -12.05 1.37
C GLN A 126 -10.96 -12.85 0.15
N PHE A 127 -11.91 -13.45 -0.58
CA PHE A 127 -11.63 -14.21 -1.81
C PHE A 127 -11.01 -13.33 -2.91
N PHE A 128 -11.52 -12.11 -3.11
CA PHE A 128 -10.93 -11.15 -4.03
C PHE A 128 -9.49 -10.80 -3.64
N SER A 129 -9.26 -10.44 -2.38
CA SER A 129 -7.97 -9.97 -1.86
C SER A 129 -6.92 -11.06 -1.93
N ALA A 130 -7.24 -12.25 -1.41
CA ALA A 130 -6.38 -13.42 -1.47
C ALA A 130 -6.02 -13.81 -2.91
N ARG A 131 -6.95 -13.70 -3.87
CA ARG A 131 -6.64 -13.92 -5.29
C ARG A 131 -5.69 -12.88 -5.87
N GLN A 132 -5.88 -11.59 -5.56
CA GLN A 132 -4.94 -10.57 -6.03
C GLN A 132 -3.53 -10.85 -5.50
N ILE A 133 -3.39 -11.30 -4.25
CA ILE A 133 -2.11 -11.67 -3.63
C ILE A 133 -1.53 -12.94 -4.27
N ALA A 134 -2.29 -14.02 -4.40
CA ALA A 134 -1.86 -15.29 -5.01
C ALA A 134 -1.34 -15.10 -6.45
N CYS A 135 -2.09 -14.41 -7.31
CA CYS A 135 -1.68 -14.10 -8.68
C CYS A 135 -0.43 -13.20 -8.75
N ARG A 136 -0.16 -12.41 -7.71
CA ARG A 136 1.02 -11.55 -7.64
C ARG A 136 2.27 -12.28 -7.15
N LEU A 137 2.14 -13.11 -6.12
CA LEU A 137 3.22 -13.98 -5.65
C LEU A 137 3.70 -14.88 -6.80
N LEU A 138 2.78 -15.65 -7.40
CA LEU A 138 3.09 -16.54 -8.52
C LEU A 138 3.69 -15.80 -9.73
N GLY A 139 3.16 -14.63 -10.07
CA GLY A 139 3.69 -13.83 -11.18
C GLY A 139 5.05 -13.18 -10.89
N SER A 140 5.40 -12.93 -9.63
CA SER A 140 6.61 -12.18 -9.25
C SER A 140 7.78 -13.05 -8.80
N ARG A 141 7.52 -14.30 -8.41
CA ARG A 141 8.52 -15.31 -8.02
C ARG A 141 9.61 -15.43 -9.10
N GLY A 142 10.86 -15.46 -8.67
CA GLY A 142 12.03 -15.53 -9.56
C GLY A 142 12.35 -14.27 -10.37
N TYR A 143 11.52 -13.22 -10.33
CA TYR A 143 11.75 -11.98 -11.08
C TYR A 143 11.95 -10.74 -10.20
N LEU A 144 11.14 -10.55 -9.15
CA LEU A 144 11.28 -9.40 -8.26
C LEU A 144 12.17 -9.74 -7.05
N CYS A 145 13.05 -8.82 -6.70
CA CYS A 145 13.69 -8.80 -5.39
C CYS A 145 12.62 -8.68 -4.30
N GLN A 146 12.60 -9.61 -3.34
CA GLN A 146 11.55 -9.66 -2.33
C GLN A 146 11.53 -8.42 -1.41
N LYS A 147 12.69 -7.81 -1.15
CA LYS A 147 12.81 -6.60 -0.32
C LYS A 147 12.28 -5.33 -1.01
N CYS A 148 12.74 -5.03 -2.22
CA CYS A 148 12.41 -3.76 -2.91
C CYS A 148 11.31 -3.86 -3.97
N TRP A 149 10.82 -5.06 -4.28
CA TRP A 149 9.82 -5.33 -5.33
C TRP A 149 10.18 -4.76 -6.71
N LEU A 150 11.47 -4.53 -6.96
CA LEU A 150 12.01 -4.22 -8.29
C LEU A 150 12.65 -5.48 -8.88
N PRO A 151 12.76 -5.58 -10.21
CA PRO A 151 13.45 -6.68 -10.88
C PRO A 151 14.85 -6.93 -10.28
N LEU A 152 15.12 -8.20 -9.97
CA LEU A 152 16.24 -8.59 -9.11
C LEU A 152 17.61 -8.30 -9.75
N GLU A 153 17.72 -8.46 -11.06
CA GLU A 153 18.99 -8.38 -11.79
C GLU A 153 19.27 -6.95 -12.30
N GLU A 154 18.28 -6.27 -12.90
CA GLU A 154 18.51 -5.03 -13.66
C GLU A 154 18.19 -3.74 -12.88
N ASP A 155 17.33 -3.83 -11.86
CA ASP A 155 16.69 -2.67 -11.21
C ASP A 155 16.77 -2.68 -9.66
N CYS A 156 17.40 -3.69 -9.05
CA CYS A 156 17.42 -3.86 -7.59
C CYS A 156 18.12 -2.69 -6.88
N MET A 157 17.39 -2.00 -5.99
CA MET A 157 17.88 -0.80 -5.30
C MET A 157 18.36 -1.05 -3.85
N CYS A 158 18.35 -2.29 -3.37
CA CYS A 158 18.49 -2.60 -1.94
C CYS A 158 19.82 -2.14 -1.33
N SER A 159 20.91 -2.13 -2.09
CA SER A 159 22.23 -1.66 -1.65
C SER A 159 22.33 -0.14 -1.48
N LYS A 160 21.38 0.63 -2.04
CA LYS A 160 21.29 2.10 -1.89
C LYS A 160 20.41 2.53 -0.71
N VAL A 161 19.50 1.68 -0.24
CA VAL A 161 18.57 2.01 0.87
C VAL A 161 19.27 1.75 2.20
N LYS A 162 19.45 2.81 3.00
CA LYS A 162 20.02 2.71 4.36
C LYS A 162 18.90 2.39 5.37
N PRO A 163 19.03 1.34 6.19
CA PRO A 163 18.16 1.15 7.35
C PRO A 163 18.35 2.26 8.39
N SER A 164 17.28 2.61 9.09
CA SER A 164 17.26 3.57 10.20
C SER A 164 16.13 3.19 11.15
N SER A 165 16.46 2.47 12.24
CA SER A 165 15.48 1.91 13.17
C SER A 165 14.66 3.02 13.84
N LEU A 166 13.33 2.89 13.83
CA LEU A 166 12.44 3.83 14.51
C LEU A 166 12.44 3.63 16.03
N TRP A 167 12.18 4.69 16.78
CA TRP A 167 11.88 4.56 18.21
C TRP A 167 10.67 3.65 18.44
N HIS A 168 10.84 2.66 19.31
CA HIS A 168 9.86 1.59 19.59
C HIS A 168 8.50 2.10 20.14
N GLY A 169 8.42 3.37 20.56
CA GLY A 169 7.16 4.00 20.94
C GLY A 169 6.25 4.40 19.78
N ILE A 170 6.67 4.22 18.52
CA ILE A 170 5.87 4.46 17.31
C ILE A 170 5.79 3.18 16.47
N ARG A 171 4.58 2.84 15.98
CA ARG A 171 4.34 1.76 15.01
C ARG A 171 3.48 2.25 13.84
N PHE A 172 3.97 2.04 12.62
CA PHE A 172 3.21 2.25 11.40
C PHE A 172 2.53 0.96 10.97
N TRP A 173 1.25 1.05 10.60
CA TRP A 173 0.50 -0.02 9.96
C TRP A 173 0.25 0.33 8.50
N LEU A 174 0.92 -0.37 7.60
CA LEU A 174 0.78 -0.21 6.15
C LEU A 174 -0.46 -0.98 5.70
N TYR A 175 -1.62 -0.35 5.86
CA TYR A 175 -2.91 -0.95 5.51
C TYR A 175 -3.08 -0.93 3.99
N MET A 176 -2.56 -1.97 3.35
CA MET A 176 -2.26 -2.00 1.93
C MET A 176 -3.36 -2.67 1.12
N HIS A 177 -3.79 -1.98 0.07
CA HIS A 177 -4.74 -2.52 -0.89
C HIS A 177 -4.09 -3.67 -1.71
N PRO A 178 -4.72 -4.84 -1.86
CA PRO A 178 -4.07 -6.03 -2.43
C PRO A 178 -3.76 -5.93 -3.94
N LYS A 179 -4.30 -4.93 -4.67
CA LYS A 179 -3.81 -4.61 -6.04
C LYS A 179 -2.49 -3.83 -6.04
N ASP A 180 -2.05 -3.31 -4.91
CA ASP A 180 -0.88 -2.44 -4.75
C ASP A 180 0.30 -3.15 -4.06
N PHE A 181 0.04 -4.31 -3.42
CA PHE A 181 1.04 -5.34 -3.11
C PHE A 181 1.88 -5.71 -4.34
N LEU A 182 3.18 -5.94 -4.15
CA LEU A 182 4.19 -6.18 -5.19
C LEU A 182 4.20 -5.17 -6.37
N ARG A 183 3.69 -3.94 -6.20
CA ARG A 183 3.88 -2.89 -7.22
C ARG A 183 5.28 -2.28 -7.11
N GLN A 184 6.00 -2.29 -8.24
CA GLN A 184 7.32 -1.68 -8.41
C GLN A 184 7.37 -0.23 -7.91
N ASN A 185 6.29 0.54 -8.07
CA ASN A 185 6.17 1.94 -7.66
C ASN A 185 5.28 2.18 -6.42
N ASN A 186 4.99 1.15 -5.62
CA ASN A 186 4.47 1.34 -4.27
C ASN A 186 5.53 2.04 -3.41
N THR A 187 5.16 3.07 -2.63
CA THR A 187 6.09 3.76 -1.70
C THR A 187 5.91 3.34 -0.25
N GLY A 188 4.78 2.75 0.14
CA GLY A 188 4.56 2.22 1.49
C GLY A 188 5.60 1.18 1.91
N LYS A 189 6.09 0.36 0.95
CA LYS A 189 7.19 -0.60 1.19
C LYS A 189 8.48 0.04 1.73
N LEU A 190 8.73 1.31 1.44
CA LEU A 190 9.94 2.00 1.90
C LEU A 190 9.97 2.12 3.42
N LEU A 191 8.81 2.19 4.08
CA LEU A 191 8.73 2.25 5.53
C LEU A 191 9.38 1.01 6.17
N TRP A 192 9.01 -0.21 5.78
CA TRP A 192 9.64 -1.40 6.38
C TRP A 192 11.04 -1.69 5.83
N GLN A 193 11.35 -1.24 4.61
CA GLN A 193 12.72 -1.33 4.07
C GLN A 193 13.72 -0.45 4.83
N VAL A 194 13.29 0.69 5.38
CA VAL A 194 14.13 1.62 6.17
C VAL A 194 14.01 1.33 7.67
N LEU A 195 12.78 1.31 8.19
CA LEU A 195 12.48 1.30 9.64
C LEU A 195 12.47 -0.11 10.25
N GLY A 196 12.33 -1.15 9.42
CA GLY A 196 12.09 -2.54 9.83
C GLY A 196 10.61 -2.91 9.92
N VAL A 197 10.31 -4.22 9.81
CA VAL A 197 8.93 -4.75 9.73
C VAL A 197 8.13 -4.64 11.03
N GLU A 198 8.79 -4.55 12.19
CA GLU A 198 8.13 -4.33 13.48
C GLU A 198 7.67 -2.88 13.65
N SER A 199 8.52 -1.92 13.33
CA SER A 199 8.18 -0.49 13.33
C SER A 199 7.24 -0.09 12.20
N ALA A 200 7.24 -0.83 11.10
CA ALA A 200 6.37 -0.61 9.95
C ALA A 200 5.81 -1.92 9.42
N THR A 201 4.64 -2.33 9.94
CA THR A 201 4.08 -3.65 9.66
C THR A 201 3.10 -3.61 8.50
N LEU A 202 3.28 -4.51 7.53
CA LEU A 202 2.34 -4.73 6.43
C LEU A 202 1.03 -5.34 6.95
N CYS A 203 -0.10 -4.77 6.53
CA CYS A 203 -1.44 -5.31 6.80
C CYS A 203 -2.28 -5.25 5.51
N LEU A 204 -2.56 -6.38 4.88
CA LEU A 204 -3.26 -6.42 3.59
C LEU A 204 -4.78 -6.33 3.78
N TYR A 205 -5.40 -5.31 3.17
CA TYR A 205 -6.84 -5.08 3.19
C TYR A 205 -7.61 -6.30 2.67
N GLY A 206 -8.51 -6.84 3.50
CA GLY A 206 -9.27 -8.05 3.20
C GLY A 206 -8.50 -9.36 3.43
N ILE A 207 -7.39 -9.36 4.17
CA ILE A 207 -6.76 -10.56 4.72
C ILE A 207 -7.02 -10.57 6.22
N ALA A 208 -7.72 -11.60 6.71
CA ALA A 208 -8.17 -11.65 8.10
C ALA A 208 -6.98 -11.80 9.07
N GLU A 209 -5.99 -12.61 8.71
CA GLU A 209 -4.79 -12.87 9.51
C GLU A 209 -3.97 -11.59 9.76
N ASP A 210 -3.79 -10.77 8.74
CA ASP A 210 -3.11 -9.47 8.79
C ASP A 210 -3.94 -8.44 9.61
N GLU A 211 -5.24 -8.33 9.32
CA GLU A 211 -6.13 -7.39 10.01
C GLU A 211 -6.31 -7.73 11.49
N GLU A 212 -6.35 -9.01 11.87
CA GLU A 212 -6.40 -9.43 13.26
C GLU A 212 -5.11 -9.09 14.02
N ILE A 213 -3.93 -9.26 13.41
CA ILE A 213 -2.66 -8.83 14.01
C ILE A 213 -2.67 -7.32 14.28
N MET A 214 -3.07 -6.50 13.30
CA MET A 214 -3.21 -5.04 13.46
C MET A 214 -4.20 -4.68 14.57
N TRP A 215 -5.42 -5.23 14.53
CA TRP A 215 -6.46 -4.88 15.51
C TRP A 215 -6.19 -5.46 16.91
N ASN A 216 -5.42 -6.53 17.04
CA ASN A 216 -4.95 -7.02 18.33
C ASN A 216 -3.94 -6.05 18.95
N ALA A 217 -2.96 -5.56 18.20
CA ALA A 217 -2.03 -4.54 18.67
C ALA A 217 -2.75 -3.23 19.06
N CYS A 218 -3.68 -2.74 18.23
CA CYS A 218 -4.48 -1.56 18.53
C CYS A 218 -5.33 -1.72 19.81
N LYS A 219 -5.94 -2.89 20.04
CA LYS A 219 -6.68 -3.18 21.29
C LYS A 219 -5.77 -3.19 22.52
N ILE A 220 -4.56 -3.74 22.42
CA ILE A 220 -3.58 -3.76 23.51
C ILE A 220 -3.14 -2.33 23.83
N ALA A 221 -2.86 -1.52 22.79
CA ALA A 221 -2.35 -0.17 22.93
C ALA A 221 -3.34 0.81 23.59
N GLY A 222 -4.63 0.73 23.22
CA GLY A 222 -5.67 1.67 23.65
C GLY A 222 -6.17 2.55 22.49
N LYS A 223 -7.43 2.99 22.56
CA LYS A 223 -8.08 3.82 21.53
C LYS A 223 -7.41 5.20 21.37
N ASP A 224 -6.87 5.69 22.50
CA ASP A 224 -6.05 6.88 22.74
C ASP A 224 -4.64 6.79 22.13
N LYS A 225 -4.28 5.65 21.53
CA LYS A 225 -2.99 5.39 20.89
C LYS A 225 -3.11 4.88 19.46
N VAL A 226 -4.23 5.16 18.77
CA VAL A 226 -4.50 4.67 17.42
C VAL A 226 -5.12 5.76 16.54
N TRP A 227 -4.37 6.22 15.54
CA TRP A 227 -4.82 7.23 14.56
C TRP A 227 -4.73 6.72 13.13
N CYS A 228 -5.63 7.19 12.27
CA CYS A 228 -5.58 6.98 10.83
C CYS A 228 -4.99 8.20 10.12
N LEU A 229 -4.03 8.00 9.22
CA LEU A 229 -3.50 9.05 8.36
C LEU A 229 -4.35 9.15 7.10
N TYR A 230 -5.43 9.94 7.19
CA TYR A 230 -6.40 10.09 6.13
C TYR A 230 -7.10 11.46 6.18
N PRO A 231 -7.16 12.22 5.06
CA PRO A 231 -7.85 13.51 5.01
C PRO A 231 -9.37 13.30 4.95
N ASN A 232 -9.97 12.97 6.10
CA ASN A 232 -11.41 12.78 6.27
C ASN A 232 -12.14 14.12 6.24
N LYS A 233 -12.64 14.53 5.06
CA LYS A 233 -13.30 15.83 4.85
C LYS A 233 -14.67 15.99 5.54
N ASN A 234 -15.15 14.95 6.26
CA ASN A 234 -16.47 14.91 6.90
C ASN A 234 -16.40 15.02 8.44
N VAL A 235 -15.20 15.06 9.02
CA VAL A 235 -14.96 15.18 10.47
C VAL A 235 -13.87 16.24 10.68
N ALA A 236 -13.84 16.90 11.83
CA ALA A 236 -12.72 17.78 12.19
C ALA A 236 -11.42 16.96 12.29
N THR A 237 -10.61 17.00 11.23
CA THR A 237 -9.28 16.40 11.22
C THR A 237 -8.36 17.18 12.15
N LYS A 238 -7.76 16.50 13.12
CA LYS A 238 -6.77 17.07 14.03
C LYS A 238 -5.43 17.26 13.31
N SER A 239 -4.66 18.28 13.69
CA SER A 239 -3.21 18.32 13.45
C SER A 239 -2.51 17.21 14.26
N VAL A 240 -1.23 16.91 13.99
CA VAL A 240 -0.50 15.95 14.84
C VAL A 240 -0.39 16.44 16.29
N GLN A 241 -0.24 17.75 16.49
CA GLN A 241 -0.24 18.36 17.83
C GLN A 241 -1.60 18.17 18.54
N ASP A 242 -2.72 18.42 17.86
CA ASP A 242 -4.06 18.23 18.43
C ASP A 242 -4.39 16.75 18.68
N ALA A 243 -3.90 15.87 17.81
CA ALA A 243 -4.14 14.43 17.91
C ALA A 243 -3.39 13.80 19.09
N VAL A 244 -2.13 14.18 19.27
CA VAL A 244 -1.24 13.49 20.22
C VAL A 244 -1.11 14.23 21.56
N CYS A 245 -1.13 15.57 21.57
CA CYS A 245 -0.97 16.32 22.83
C CYS A 245 -2.25 16.37 23.68
N GLN A 246 -3.44 16.45 23.07
CA GLN A 246 -4.71 16.57 23.80
C GLN A 246 -5.05 15.31 24.61
N GLU A 247 -4.58 14.14 24.16
CA GLU A 247 -4.97 12.84 24.71
C GLU A 247 -3.93 12.34 25.74
N ILE A 248 -2.65 12.72 25.61
CA ILE A 248 -1.63 12.51 26.67
C ILE A 248 -1.92 13.37 27.91
N SER A 249 -2.50 14.57 27.77
CA SER A 249 -2.86 15.43 28.91
C SER A 249 -4.10 14.98 29.71
N ALA A 250 -4.76 13.89 29.30
CA ALA A 250 -5.98 13.39 29.95
C ALA A 250 -5.72 12.36 31.07
N ASP A 251 -4.46 12.01 31.32
CA ASP A 251 -4.05 11.04 32.34
C ASP A 251 -3.40 11.76 33.56
N PRO A 252 -4.08 11.89 34.71
CA PRO A 252 -3.57 12.68 35.85
C PRO A 252 -2.43 12.01 36.63
N GLU A 253 -2.16 10.72 36.41
CA GLU A 253 -1.25 9.91 37.25
C GLU A 253 0.18 9.79 36.68
N CYS A 254 0.67 10.84 36.02
CA CYS A 254 2.10 11.02 35.72
C CYS A 254 2.68 12.33 36.30
N ASN A 255 2.27 12.67 37.53
CA ASN A 255 2.86 13.78 38.28
C ASN A 255 4.25 13.42 38.84
N THR A 256 5.28 13.86 38.12
CA THR A 256 6.59 14.30 38.64
C THR A 256 7.15 13.56 39.87
N THR A 257 7.78 12.41 39.63
CA THR A 257 8.99 12.01 40.38
C THR A 257 10.12 11.95 39.34
N MET A 258 11.02 12.93 39.32
CA MET A 258 12.27 12.97 40.10
C MET A 258 13.10 11.70 39.93
N PHE A 259 14.38 11.89 39.56
CA PHE A 259 15.38 10.81 39.54
C PHE A 259 15.40 10.09 40.89
N ASP A 260 15.26 8.76 40.87
CA ASP A 260 15.75 7.93 41.98
C ASP A 260 16.49 6.69 41.45
N SER A 261 17.64 6.41 42.05
CA SER A 261 18.58 5.37 41.63
C SER A 261 18.31 4.10 42.41
N SER A 262 17.25 3.38 42.04
CA SER A 262 16.82 2.17 42.74
C SER A 262 17.94 1.11 42.83
N PRO A 263 18.17 0.50 44.01
CA PRO A 263 19.39 -0.26 44.28
C PRO A 263 19.37 -1.70 43.74
N LEU A 264 20.55 -2.21 43.38
CA LEU A 264 20.76 -3.61 43.05
C LEU A 264 20.69 -4.48 44.33
N LEU A 265 19.62 -5.28 44.47
CA LEU A 265 19.52 -6.29 45.53
C LEU A 265 19.95 -7.66 44.99
N SER A 266 21.19 -8.07 45.30
CA SER A 266 21.73 -9.38 44.88
C SER A 266 21.22 -10.51 45.79
N VAL A 267 20.42 -11.44 45.22
CA VAL A 267 20.02 -12.68 45.91
C VAL A 267 20.91 -13.83 45.44
N GLN A 268 21.80 -14.31 46.32
CA GLN A 268 22.78 -15.33 46.00
C GLN A 268 22.21 -16.76 46.19
N LEU A 269 21.90 -17.46 45.11
CA LEU A 269 21.53 -18.89 45.15
C LEU A 269 22.38 -19.74 44.19
N ARG A 270 23.37 -20.42 44.79
CA ARG A 270 24.07 -21.64 44.34
C ARG A 270 24.09 -21.92 42.82
N GLY A 271 25.19 -21.53 42.16
CA GLY A 271 25.59 -22.09 40.86
C GLY A 271 25.89 -21.01 39.83
N ASP A 272 24.91 -20.72 38.98
CA ASP A 272 25.09 -20.04 37.70
C ASP A 272 24.41 -18.66 37.64
N THR A 273 25.15 -17.65 37.20
CA THR A 273 24.67 -16.25 37.16
C THR A 273 23.81 -15.97 35.93
N TYR A 274 22.51 -16.22 36.02
CA TYR A 274 21.53 -15.76 35.03
C TYR A 274 20.93 -14.39 35.40
N ILE A 275 21.28 -13.35 34.65
CA ILE A 275 20.60 -12.05 34.71
C ILE A 275 19.26 -12.16 33.95
N ALA A 276 18.24 -12.69 34.62
CA ALA A 276 16.86 -12.68 34.14
C ALA A 276 16.15 -11.41 34.66
N SER A 277 16.09 -10.36 33.84
CA SER A 277 15.38 -9.12 34.16
C SER A 277 13.86 -9.32 34.09
N LEU A 278 13.27 -9.95 35.12
CA LEU A 278 11.83 -9.95 35.37
C LEU A 278 11.36 -8.59 35.90
N SER A 279 11.60 -7.54 35.11
CA SER A 279 11.09 -6.21 35.35
C SER A 279 9.59 -6.18 35.07
N GLN A 280 8.78 -5.97 36.11
CA GLN A 280 7.40 -5.50 35.96
C GLN A 280 7.42 -4.05 35.46
N THR A 281 7.69 -3.86 34.17
CA THR A 281 7.58 -2.55 33.52
C THR A 281 6.11 -2.19 33.34
N ASN A 282 5.75 -0.94 33.62
CA ASN A 282 4.59 -0.32 32.95
C ASN A 282 4.84 -0.43 31.44
N GLU A 283 4.09 -1.31 30.77
CA GLU A 283 4.34 -1.68 29.38
C GLU A 283 4.14 -0.45 28.49
N TYR A 284 5.22 0.02 27.85
CA TYR A 284 5.19 1.24 27.04
C TYR A 284 4.47 1.00 25.71
N LYS A 285 3.14 0.98 25.78
CA LYS A 285 2.22 0.78 24.67
C LYS A 285 2.48 1.82 23.56
N PRO A 286 2.85 1.39 22.34
CA PRO A 286 3.26 2.30 21.27
C PRO A 286 2.08 3.07 20.67
N LEU A 287 2.41 4.20 20.07
CA LEU A 287 1.52 5.00 19.23
C LEU A 287 1.37 4.33 17.87
N ASN A 288 0.14 3.93 17.51
CA ASN A 288 -0.16 3.23 16.26
C ASN A 288 -0.73 4.20 15.23
N PHE A 289 -0.08 4.28 14.08
CA PHE A 289 -0.50 5.13 12.96
C PHE A 289 -0.83 4.26 11.75
N ILE A 290 -2.11 4.22 11.36
CA ILE A 290 -2.60 3.42 10.23
C ILE A 290 -2.52 4.26 8.96
N LEU A 291 -1.68 3.85 8.02
CA LEU A 291 -1.50 4.48 6.71
C LEU A 291 -2.27 3.68 5.66
N ILE A 292 -3.26 4.30 5.00
CA ILE A 292 -4.05 3.65 3.95
C ILE A 292 -3.25 3.65 2.63
N ASP A 293 -2.52 2.57 2.37
CA ASP A 293 -1.72 2.40 1.15
C ASP A 293 -2.57 1.85 0.00
N GLY A 294 -3.05 2.74 -0.85
CA GLY A 294 -3.86 2.36 -2.01
C GLY A 294 -4.08 3.52 -2.97
N THR A 295 -4.88 3.29 -4.02
CA THR A 295 -5.37 4.41 -4.85
C THR A 295 -6.51 5.13 -4.14
N TRP A 296 -6.59 6.45 -4.32
CA TRP A 296 -7.66 7.32 -3.81
C TRP A 296 -9.10 6.91 -4.17
N SER A 297 -9.27 6.00 -5.14
CA SER A 297 -10.55 5.36 -5.47
C SER A 297 -10.95 4.24 -4.50
N ASN A 298 -9.97 3.63 -3.83
CA ASN A 298 -10.14 2.46 -2.97
C ASN A 298 -10.03 2.85 -1.49
N SER A 299 -9.27 3.90 -1.18
CA SER A 299 -9.00 4.38 0.18
C SER A 299 -10.27 4.66 0.98
N ALA A 300 -11.34 5.12 0.34
CA ALA A 300 -12.63 5.34 0.99
C ALA A 300 -13.27 4.03 1.50
N ALA A 301 -13.22 2.94 0.73
CA ALA A 301 -13.72 1.64 1.16
C ALA A 301 -12.83 1.02 2.26
N MET A 302 -11.52 1.23 2.18
CA MET A 302 -10.56 0.82 3.20
C MET A 302 -10.81 1.58 4.52
N PHE A 303 -11.01 2.90 4.46
CA PHE A 303 -11.32 3.73 5.62
C PHE A 303 -12.67 3.39 6.24
N ASN A 304 -13.72 3.14 5.43
CA ASN A 304 -15.02 2.71 5.94
C ASN A 304 -14.91 1.39 6.71
N ARG A 305 -14.14 0.41 6.22
CA ARG A 305 -13.86 -0.84 6.96
C ARG A 305 -13.15 -0.58 8.30
N LEU A 306 -12.20 0.36 8.34
CA LEU A 306 -11.57 0.77 9.59
C LEU A 306 -12.59 1.40 10.55
N LYS A 307 -13.50 2.26 10.08
CA LYS A 307 -14.60 2.82 10.89
C LYS A 307 -15.54 1.74 11.43
N GLU A 308 -15.99 0.82 10.57
CA GLU A 308 -16.85 -0.31 10.96
C GLU A 308 -16.20 -1.17 12.06
N LYS A 309 -14.90 -1.48 11.91
CA LYS A 309 -14.14 -2.23 12.92
C LYS A 309 -13.91 -1.41 14.20
N THR A 310 -13.67 -0.10 14.08
CA THR A 310 -13.57 0.84 15.23
C THR A 310 -14.86 0.83 16.05
N LYS A 311 -16.02 0.94 15.39
CA LYS A 311 -17.33 0.86 16.05
C LYS A 311 -17.58 -0.51 16.69
N SER A 312 -17.15 -1.59 16.03
CA SER A 312 -17.23 -2.96 16.56
C SER A 312 -16.28 -3.24 17.74
N VAL A 313 -15.19 -2.48 17.91
CA VAL A 313 -14.13 -2.78 18.89
C VAL A 313 -14.14 -1.83 20.09
N TRP A 314 -14.50 -0.56 19.90
CA TRP A 314 -14.53 0.45 20.97
C TRP A 314 -15.88 1.19 21.10
N GLY A 315 -16.89 0.85 20.28
CA GLY A 315 -18.20 1.54 20.28
C GLY A 315 -18.18 2.96 19.70
N MET A 316 -17.02 3.45 19.25
CA MET A 316 -16.86 4.80 18.69
C MET A 316 -17.38 4.90 17.25
N GLU A 317 -18.00 6.01 16.90
CA GLU A 317 -18.56 6.23 15.55
C GLU A 317 -17.49 6.56 14.49
N ASP A 318 -16.34 7.08 14.94
CA ASP A 318 -15.22 7.51 14.10
C ASP A 318 -13.87 7.07 14.69
N LEU A 319 -12.94 6.76 13.79
CA LEU A 319 -11.53 6.52 14.09
C LEU A 319 -10.80 7.88 14.04
N PRO A 320 -10.04 8.29 15.07
CA PRO A 320 -9.29 9.54 15.06
C PRO A 320 -8.43 9.69 13.80
N CYS A 321 -8.59 10.80 13.08
CA CYS A 321 -7.93 11.06 11.81
C CYS A 321 -6.96 12.25 11.90
N ILE A 322 -5.72 12.02 11.49
CA ILE A 322 -4.70 13.04 11.28
C ILE A 322 -4.71 13.45 9.80
N SER A 323 -4.79 14.75 9.54
CA SER A 323 -4.61 15.31 8.19
C SER A 323 -3.38 16.20 8.15
N LEU A 324 -2.30 15.67 7.57
CA LEU A 324 -1.02 16.36 7.43
C LEU A 324 -1.09 17.46 6.35
N SER A 325 -0.39 18.57 6.57
CA SER A 325 -0.17 19.60 5.54
C SER A 325 0.94 19.18 4.56
N ALA A 326 0.83 17.96 4.02
CA ALA A 326 1.91 17.30 3.27
C ALA A 326 2.22 18.01 1.95
N GLY A 327 3.49 18.41 1.79
CA GLY A 327 4.00 19.04 0.57
C GLY A 327 4.11 18.09 -0.65
N VAL A 328 4.63 18.63 -1.75
CA VAL A 328 4.69 17.93 -3.04
C VAL A 328 5.77 16.85 -3.05
N SER A 329 5.39 15.61 -2.74
CA SER A 329 6.27 14.44 -2.83
C SER A 329 6.98 14.34 -4.19
N THR A 330 8.31 14.08 -4.17
CA THR A 330 9.16 13.97 -5.38
C THR A 330 8.63 12.94 -6.38
N MET A 331 7.95 11.89 -5.90
CA MET A 331 7.30 10.86 -6.72
C MET A 331 6.18 11.38 -7.65
N HIS A 332 5.67 12.60 -7.46
CA HIS A 332 4.76 13.26 -8.40
C HIS A 332 5.38 13.36 -9.81
N LYS A 333 6.72 13.48 -9.91
CA LYS A 333 7.49 13.49 -11.16
C LYS A 333 7.26 12.22 -12.02
N LEU A 334 7.08 11.05 -11.39
CA LEU A 334 6.82 9.77 -12.09
C LEU A 334 5.33 9.47 -12.30
N ARG A 335 4.48 9.96 -11.39
CA ARG A 335 3.03 9.76 -11.43
C ARG A 335 2.35 11.08 -11.04
N PRO A 336 1.88 11.88 -12.02
CA PRO A 336 0.99 12.99 -11.76
C PRO A 336 -0.19 12.52 -10.90
N GLN A 337 -0.34 13.13 -9.73
CA GLN A 337 -1.46 12.86 -8.84
C GLN A 337 -2.66 13.74 -9.23
N PRO A 338 -3.91 13.32 -8.96
CA PRO A 338 -5.08 14.07 -9.39
C PRO A 338 -5.21 15.50 -8.82
N SER A 339 -4.54 15.80 -7.71
CA SER A 339 -4.50 17.11 -7.06
C SER A 339 -3.32 17.18 -6.07
N TRP A 340 -3.02 18.38 -5.56
CA TRP A 340 -1.87 18.62 -4.69
C TRP A 340 -2.06 18.07 -3.25
N ASP A 341 -3.30 17.95 -2.78
CA ASP A 341 -3.67 17.32 -1.48
C ASP A 341 -3.48 15.79 -1.44
N ARG A 342 -2.87 15.21 -2.48
CA ARG A 342 -2.74 13.75 -2.68
C ARG A 342 -1.29 13.29 -2.63
N THR A 343 -0.72 13.35 -1.43
CA THR A 343 0.62 12.81 -1.16
C THR A 343 0.69 11.27 -1.36
N CYS A 344 1.89 10.69 -1.30
CA CYS A 344 2.10 9.24 -1.32
C CYS A 344 2.41 8.70 0.07
N THR A 345 2.26 7.40 0.29
CA THR A 345 2.35 6.74 1.61
C THR A 345 3.66 7.03 2.35
N ALA A 346 4.81 6.96 1.68
CA ALA A 346 6.08 7.37 2.27
C ALA A 346 6.11 8.86 2.67
N ALA A 347 5.59 9.75 1.82
CA ALA A 347 5.55 11.18 2.09
C ALA A 347 4.52 11.56 3.17
N ALA A 348 3.51 10.72 3.45
CA ALA A 348 2.65 10.84 4.62
C ALA A 348 3.41 10.43 5.91
N ALA A 349 4.20 9.36 5.87
CA ALA A 349 5.05 8.97 7.00
C ALA A 349 6.10 10.05 7.33
N ILE A 350 6.77 10.57 6.30
CA ILE A 350 7.70 11.71 6.36
C ILE A 350 7.05 12.93 7.02
N GLY A 351 5.87 13.35 6.53
CA GLY A 351 5.13 14.49 7.10
C GLY A 351 4.77 14.30 8.57
N LEU A 352 4.33 13.09 8.97
CA LEU A 352 4.05 12.77 10.36
C LEU A 352 5.33 12.80 11.23
N LEU A 353 6.46 12.26 10.76
CA LEU A 353 7.72 12.31 11.50
C LEU A 353 8.22 13.76 11.67
N SER A 354 8.07 14.61 10.65
CA SER A 354 8.33 16.06 10.74
C SER A 354 7.46 16.73 11.80
N GLU A 355 6.14 16.51 11.78
CA GLU A 355 5.20 17.11 12.74
C GLU A 355 5.34 16.54 14.17
N LEU A 356 5.81 15.29 14.33
CA LEU A 356 6.12 14.72 15.65
C LEU A 356 7.43 15.27 16.23
N GLN A 357 8.51 15.37 15.42
CA GLN A 357 9.85 15.76 15.90
C GLN A 357 9.90 17.16 16.53
N VAL A 358 9.01 18.07 16.12
CA VAL A 358 8.90 19.43 16.67
C VAL A 358 8.16 19.50 18.01
N LEU A 359 7.49 18.42 18.44
CA LEU A 359 6.82 18.37 19.74
C LEU A 359 7.83 18.04 20.85
N PRO A 360 7.83 18.76 22.00
CA PRO A 360 8.83 18.58 23.05
C PRO A 360 9.01 17.13 23.49
N GLN A 361 7.91 16.38 23.65
CA GLN A 361 7.90 14.99 24.12
C GLN A 361 8.45 13.96 23.14
N PHE A 362 8.70 14.32 21.86
CA PHE A 362 9.35 13.42 20.89
C PHE A 362 10.71 13.91 20.39
N SER A 363 11.04 15.19 20.63
CA SER A 363 12.26 15.84 20.14
C SER A 363 13.57 15.09 20.44
N SER A 364 13.62 14.34 21.54
CA SER A 364 14.79 13.55 21.97
C SER A 364 14.95 12.20 21.25
N TYR A 365 13.94 11.68 20.56
CA TYR A 365 14.01 10.37 19.90
C TYR A 365 14.68 10.41 18.52
N GLY A 366 15.02 11.60 18.02
CA GLY A 366 15.78 11.78 16.79
C GLY A 366 15.04 11.35 15.53
N LEU A 367 13.73 11.62 15.47
CA LEU A 367 12.83 11.24 14.37
C LEU A 367 13.23 11.90 13.04
N ASP A 368 14.01 12.98 13.10
CA ASP A 368 14.67 13.62 11.96
C ASP A 368 15.52 12.63 11.13
N LYS A 369 16.19 11.67 11.79
CA LYS A 369 17.09 10.71 11.12
C LYS A 369 16.34 9.59 10.40
N GLN A 370 15.20 9.15 10.91
CA GLN A 370 14.34 8.21 10.18
C GLN A 370 13.61 8.92 9.05
N ASN A 371 13.27 10.20 9.24
CA ASN A 371 12.66 11.04 8.22
C ASN A 371 13.61 11.24 7.02
N GLU A 372 14.85 11.70 7.27
CA GLU A 372 15.89 11.85 6.23
C GLU A 372 16.17 10.50 5.52
N ALA A 373 16.22 9.39 6.27
CA ALA A 373 16.41 8.06 5.68
C ALA A 373 15.24 7.63 4.77
N LEU A 374 14.00 8.00 5.09
CA LEU A 374 12.84 7.77 4.23
C LEU A 374 12.85 8.67 2.99
N GLU A 375 13.21 9.95 3.11
CA GLU A 375 13.34 10.86 1.95
C GLU A 375 14.40 10.36 0.97
N ASN A 376 15.61 10.02 1.47
CA ASN A 376 16.66 9.38 0.69
C ASN A 376 16.17 8.09 0.00
N ALA A 377 15.39 7.24 0.70
CA ALA A 377 14.85 6.01 0.14
C ALA A 377 13.76 6.24 -0.94
N VAL A 378 12.98 7.32 -0.83
CA VAL A 378 12.03 7.76 -1.87
C VAL A 378 12.77 8.17 -3.13
N ASP A 379 13.85 8.95 -3.00
CA ASP A 379 14.62 9.42 -4.16
C ASP A 379 15.46 8.29 -4.80
N VAL A 380 15.96 7.33 -4.02
CA VAL A 380 16.54 6.06 -4.55
C VAL A 380 15.53 5.26 -5.37
N LEU A 381 14.25 5.19 -4.93
CA LEU A 381 13.19 4.55 -5.70
C LEU A 381 12.83 5.34 -6.98
N LEU A 382 12.82 6.67 -6.89
CA LEU A 382 12.61 7.59 -8.02
C LEU A 382 13.70 7.41 -9.09
N GLU A 383 14.98 7.34 -8.70
CA GLU A 383 16.10 7.02 -9.60
C GLU A 383 15.89 5.67 -10.30
N ALA A 384 15.70 4.59 -9.53
CA ALA A 384 15.62 3.23 -10.06
C ALA A 384 14.46 3.08 -11.06
N LEU A 385 13.29 3.63 -10.73
CA LEU A 385 12.13 3.65 -11.63
C LEU A 385 12.36 4.55 -12.86
N THR A 386 13.11 5.64 -12.75
CA THR A 386 13.45 6.52 -13.88
C THR A 386 14.42 5.83 -14.85
N ALA A 387 15.47 5.20 -14.33
CA ALA A 387 16.43 4.41 -15.11
C ALA A 387 15.73 3.24 -15.83
N ARG A 388 14.84 2.52 -15.13
CA ARG A 388 13.98 1.48 -15.72
C ARG A 388 13.11 2.01 -16.86
N ARG A 389 12.50 3.20 -16.71
CA ARG A 389 11.69 3.81 -17.78
C ARG A 389 12.52 4.13 -19.02
N LEU A 390 13.71 4.71 -18.84
CA LEU A 390 14.64 5.02 -19.93
C LEU A 390 15.08 3.75 -20.67
N ARG A 391 15.53 2.70 -19.96
CA ARG A 391 15.88 1.40 -20.55
C ARG A 391 14.73 0.80 -21.38
N MET A 392 13.50 0.93 -20.91
CA MET A 392 12.30 0.43 -21.61
C MET A 392 11.77 1.37 -22.71
N GLY A 393 12.54 2.39 -23.13
CA GLY A 393 12.14 3.35 -24.18
C GLY A 393 10.96 4.25 -23.82
N ARG A 394 10.68 4.46 -22.53
CA ARG A 394 9.50 5.20 -22.04
C ARG A 394 9.90 6.58 -21.53
N SER A 395 9.25 7.62 -22.07
CA SER A 395 9.37 9.00 -21.59
C SER A 395 9.32 9.10 -20.06
N ILE A 396 10.25 9.85 -19.45
CA ILE A 396 10.25 10.14 -18.01
C ILE A 396 8.99 10.96 -17.69
N THR A 397 8.83 12.11 -18.34
CA THR A 397 7.63 12.94 -18.26
C THR A 397 6.44 12.20 -18.86
N ARG A 398 5.46 11.92 -18.01
CA ARG A 398 4.12 11.52 -18.43
C ARG A 398 3.40 12.78 -18.89
N ARG A 399 3.30 13.02 -20.21
CA ARG A 399 2.57 14.18 -20.77
C ARG A 399 1.23 14.35 -20.05
N LEU A 400 0.95 15.56 -19.57
CA LEU A 400 -0.38 15.94 -19.12
C LEU A 400 -1.37 15.58 -20.24
N ARG A 401 -2.33 14.70 -19.94
CA ARG A 401 -3.50 14.51 -20.81
C ARG A 401 -4.30 15.82 -20.74
N HIS A 402 -3.98 16.74 -21.63
CA HIS A 402 -4.83 17.89 -21.89
C HIS A 402 -6.20 17.34 -22.29
N SER A 403 -7.25 17.83 -21.64
CA SER A 403 -8.64 17.59 -22.01
C SER A 403 -9.00 18.45 -23.23
N SER A 404 -8.26 18.25 -24.32
CA SER A 404 -8.61 18.72 -25.66
C SER A 404 -9.86 17.95 -26.10
N ASN A 405 -10.82 18.66 -26.69
CA ASN A 405 -12.14 18.18 -27.12
C ASN A 405 -13.18 18.05 -25.99
N ILE A 406 -13.51 19.19 -25.37
CA ILE A 406 -14.92 19.56 -25.24
C ILE A 406 -15.18 20.61 -26.32
N CYS A 407 -16.11 20.30 -27.22
CA CYS A 407 -16.72 21.20 -28.21
C CYS A 407 -18.24 21.05 -28.08
#